data_AF-A0A6N4PXK6-F1
#
_entry.id   AF-A0A6N4PXK6-F1
#
_cell.length_a   1.000
_cell.length_b   1.000
_cell.length_c   1.000
_cell.angle_alpha   90.00
_cell.angle_beta   90.00
_cell.angle_gamma   90.00
#
_symmetry.space_group_name_H-M   'P 1'
#
loop_
_entity.id
_entity.type
_entity.pdbx_description
1 polymer ?
#
loop_
_entity_poly.entity_id
_entity_poly.type
_entity_poly.pdbx_seq_one_letter_code
_entity_poly.pdbx_strand_id
1 'polypeptide(L)'
;MDNLTYSIPGLLFPAISLLMLAYTNRFFGLAKLSRQLLSEYETSRSEILEKQIHNLRFRISLILYSQSAGIFSLILCTCSMGMIPFYNIVAWILFASSLLFMVISLILALIEIHLSVIALDIERNSILNSGSK
;
A
#
# COMPACT_ATOMS: atom_id res chain seq x y z
N MET A 1 -29.74 -18.59 -4.50
CA MET A 1 -28.65 -17.59 -4.43
C MET A 1 -29.21 -16.32 -5.01
N ASP A 2 -29.21 -15.23 -4.26
CA ASP A 2 -29.72 -13.95 -4.75
C ASP A 2 -28.80 -13.41 -5.86
N ASN A 3 -29.40 -12.75 -6.86
CA ASN A 3 -28.66 -12.17 -7.97
C ASN A 3 -27.80 -11.01 -7.48
N LEU A 4 -26.52 -11.00 -7.86
CA LEU A 4 -25.65 -9.84 -7.65
C LEU A 4 -26.25 -8.60 -8.33
N THR A 5 -26.48 -7.54 -7.56
CA THR A 5 -27.03 -6.27 -8.05
C THR A 5 -25.91 -5.23 -8.18
N TYR A 6 -25.98 -4.37 -9.20
CA TYR A 6 -24.97 -3.32 -9.48
C TYR A 6 -24.66 -2.40 -8.29
N SER A 7 -25.61 -2.21 -7.38
CA SER A 7 -25.44 -1.35 -6.19
C SER A 7 -24.33 -1.86 -5.24
N ILE A 8 -24.15 -3.17 -5.10
CA ILE A 8 -23.18 -3.73 -4.14
C ILE A 8 -21.74 -3.43 -4.60
N PRO A 9 -21.32 -3.80 -5.83
CA PRO A 9 -19.97 -3.48 -6.28
C PRO A 9 -19.78 -1.97 -6.52
N GLY A 10 -20.86 -1.22 -6.78
CA GLY A 10 -20.82 0.24 -7.00
C GLY A 10 -20.36 1.03 -5.78
N LEU A 11 -20.60 0.53 -4.56
CA LEU A 11 -20.16 1.15 -3.31
C LEU A 11 -18.63 1.08 -3.10
N LEU A 12 -17.94 0.14 -3.77
CA LEU A 12 -16.50 -0.03 -3.62
C LEU A 12 -15.69 0.99 -4.41
N PHE A 13 -16.21 1.49 -5.53
CA PHE A 13 -15.48 2.42 -6.40
C PHE A 13 -15.00 3.69 -5.69
N PRO A 14 -15.84 4.41 -4.93
CA PRO A 14 -15.41 5.60 -4.19
C PRO A 14 -14.36 5.27 -3.11
N ALA A 15 -14.58 4.18 -2.36
CA ALA A 15 -13.68 3.77 -1.28
C ALA A 15 -12.28 3.42 -1.81
N ILE A 16 -12.20 2.71 -2.93
CA ILE A 16 -10.92 2.32 -3.51
C ILE A 16 -10.21 3.53 -4.13
N SER A 17 -10.94 4.46 -4.75
CA SER A 17 -10.37 5.70 -5.27
C SER A 17 -9.70 6.53 -4.17
N LEU A 18 -10.35 6.64 -2.99
CA LEU A 18 -9.77 7.31 -1.82
C LEU A 18 -8.53 6.57 -1.29
N LEU A 19 -8.57 5.24 -1.27
CA LEU A 19 -7.45 4.40 -0.87
C LEU A 19 -6.24 4.59 -1.78
N MET A 20 -6.45 4.63 -3.10
CA MET A 20 -5.40 4.89 -4.09
C MET A 20 -4.76 6.26 -3.91
N LEU A 21 -5.56 7.29 -3.60
CA LEU A 21 -5.04 8.63 -3.29
C LEU A 21 -4.16 8.61 -2.03
N ALA A 22 -4.61 7.92 -0.97
CA ALA A 22 -3.83 7.77 0.25
C ALA A 22 -2.49 7.06 0.01
N TYR A 23 -2.48 5.98 -0.76
CA TYR A 23 -1.25 5.25 -1.13
C TYR A 23 -0.30 6.09 -1.98
N THR A 24 -0.85 6.84 -2.93
CA THR A 24 -0.07 7.75 -3.78
C THR A 24 0.61 8.84 -2.94
N ASN A 25 -0.11 9.46 -2.02
CA ASN A 25 0.45 10.45 -1.10
C ASN A 25 1.57 9.87 -0.24
N ARG A 26 1.39 8.64 0.25
CA ARG A 26 2.40 7.95 1.05
C ARG A 26 3.65 7.60 0.26
N PHE A 27 3.48 7.10 -0.96
CA PHE A 27 4.59 6.82 -1.88
C PHE A 27 5.44 8.08 -2.11
N PHE A 28 4.81 9.22 -2.39
CA PHE A 28 5.53 10.49 -2.58
C PHE A 28 6.28 10.92 -1.31
N GLY A 29 5.67 10.73 -0.13
CA GLY A 29 6.32 10.98 1.15
C GLY A 29 7.60 10.15 1.33
N LEU A 30 7.52 8.83 1.12
CA LEU A 30 8.68 7.95 1.24
C LEU A 30 9.74 8.21 0.16
N ALA A 31 9.34 8.51 -1.07
CA ALA A 31 10.27 8.85 -2.15
C ALA A 31 11.01 10.16 -1.90
N LYS A 32 10.37 11.14 -1.23
CA LYS A 32 11.03 12.37 -0.78
C LYS A 32 12.05 12.06 0.32
N LEU A 33 11.64 11.31 1.36
CA LEU A 33 12.53 10.91 2.44
C LEU A 33 13.75 10.11 1.92
N SER A 34 13.53 9.20 0.97
CA SER A 34 14.60 8.38 0.40
C SER A 34 15.67 9.21 -0.30
N ARG A 35 15.26 10.26 -1.01
CA ARG A 35 16.20 11.17 -1.68
C ARG A 35 16.96 12.03 -0.67
N GLN A 36 16.30 12.45 0.41
CA GLN A 36 16.94 13.19 1.49
C GLN A 36 18.01 12.36 2.21
N LEU A 37 17.65 11.14 2.64
CA LEU A 37 18.60 10.24 3.30
C LEU A 37 19.79 9.88 2.40
N LEU A 38 19.56 9.71 1.09
CA LEU A 38 20.64 9.44 0.15
C LEU A 38 21.62 10.61 0.04
N SER A 39 21.13 11.86 -0.01
CA SER A 39 21.97 13.05 -0.04
C SER A 39 22.80 13.20 1.25
N GLU A 40 22.23 12.86 2.40
CA GLU A 40 22.93 12.88 3.69
C GLU A 40 23.96 11.75 3.82
N TYR A 41 23.73 10.62 3.15
CA TYR A 41 24.65 9.48 3.11
C TYR A 41 25.92 9.79 2.30
N GLU A 42 25.80 10.54 1.21
CA GLU A 42 26.95 10.98 0.42
C GLU A 42 27.93 11.83 1.25
N THR A 43 27.43 12.55 2.26
CA THR A 43 28.25 13.41 3.12
C THR A 43 28.79 12.66 4.35
N SER A 44 27.94 11.90 5.04
CA SER A 44 28.30 11.28 6.32
C SER A 44 28.89 9.87 6.22
N ARG A 45 28.61 9.12 5.14
CA ARG A 45 28.97 7.69 4.97
C ARG A 45 28.58 6.81 6.18
N SER A 46 27.52 7.19 6.90
CA SER A 46 27.08 6.49 8.11
C SER A 46 26.40 5.15 7.80
N GLU A 47 26.85 4.06 8.43
CA GLU A 47 26.26 2.72 8.31
C GLU A 47 24.78 2.68 8.77
N ILE A 48 24.40 3.56 9.70
CA ILE A 48 23.02 3.70 10.18
C ILE A 48 22.11 4.19 9.05
N LEU A 49 22.61 5.14 8.27
CA LEU A 49 21.85 5.77 7.19
C LEU A 49 21.69 4.83 5.99
N GLU A 50 22.71 4.01 5.71
CA GLU A 50 22.60 2.91 4.74
C GLU A 50 21.47 1.94 5.11
N LYS A 51 21.40 1.52 6.38
CA LYS A 51 20.34 0.63 6.87
C LYS A 51 18.95 1.27 6.76
N GLN A 52 18.82 2.57 7.02
CA GLN A 52 17.55 3.28 6.85
C GLN A 52 17.12 3.35 5.37
N ILE A 53 18.04 3.66 4.46
CA ILE A 53 17.76 3.67 3.02
C ILE A 53 17.29 2.29 2.56
N HIS A 54 17.93 1.22 3.03
CA HIS A 54 17.53 -0.15 2.70
C HIS A 54 16.11 -0.47 3.22
N ASN A 55 15.80 -0.12 4.48
CA ASN A 55 14.47 -0.31 5.06
C ASN A 55 13.40 0.49 4.28
N LEU A 56 13.72 1.71 3.88
CA LEU A 56 12.81 2.57 3.14
C LEU A 56 12.49 2.02 1.75
N ARG A 57 13.47 1.41 1.05
CA ARG A 57 13.23 0.71 -0.22
C ARG A 57 12.23 -0.43 -0.05
N PHE A 58 12.37 -1.22 1.01
CA PHE A 58 11.43 -2.31 1.31
C PHE A 58 10.02 -1.77 1.58
N ARG A 59 9.89 -0.69 2.35
CA ARG A 59 8.59 -0.02 2.57
C ARG A 59 7.96 0.50 1.29
N ILE A 60 8.75 1.11 0.40
CA ILE A 60 8.26 1.56 -0.92
C ILE A 60 7.73 0.35 -1.73
N SER A 61 8.43 -0.79 -1.72
CA SER A 61 7.94 -2.00 -2.36
C SER A 61 6.60 -2.49 -1.79
N LEU A 62 6.41 -2.44 -0.46
CA LEU A 62 5.13 -2.80 0.16
C LEU A 62 3.97 -1.89 -0.30
N ILE A 63 4.20 -0.57 -0.43
CA ILE A 63 3.19 0.35 -0.97
C ILE A 63 2.85 -0.02 -2.42
N LEU A 64 3.85 -0.30 -3.25
CA LEU A 64 3.65 -0.69 -4.65
C LEU A 64 2.85 -2.00 -4.76
N TYR A 65 3.16 -3.01 -3.94
CA TYR A 65 2.39 -4.26 -3.92
C TYR A 65 0.96 -4.07 -3.39
N SER A 66 0.78 -3.26 -2.35
CA SER A 66 -0.56 -2.91 -1.85
C SER A 66 -1.39 -2.22 -2.94
N GLN A 67 -0.82 -1.23 -3.63
CA GLN A 67 -1.49 -0.50 -4.69
C GLN A 67 -1.81 -1.40 -5.90
N SER A 68 -0.87 -2.26 -6.29
CA SER A 68 -1.06 -3.24 -7.37
C SER A 68 -2.22 -4.19 -7.06
N ALA A 69 -2.27 -4.76 -5.85
CA ALA A 69 -3.36 -5.63 -5.42
C ALA A 69 -4.72 -4.89 -5.41
N GLY A 70 -4.74 -3.63 -4.98
CA GLY A 70 -5.95 -2.80 -5.02
C GLY A 70 -6.44 -2.52 -6.45
N ILE A 71 -5.52 -2.26 -7.38
CA ILE A 71 -5.83 -2.10 -8.81
C ILE A 71 -6.36 -3.42 -9.40
N PHE A 72 -5.73 -4.56 -9.10
CA PHE A 72 -6.22 -5.87 -9.53
C PHE A 72 -7.62 -6.16 -9.00
N SER A 73 -7.90 -5.83 -7.74
CA SER A 73 -9.25 -5.89 -7.19
C SER A 73 -10.25 -5.05 -7.99
N LEU A 74 -9.92 -3.80 -8.34
CA LEU A 74 -10.80 -2.94 -9.14
C LEU A 74 -11.08 -3.51 -10.53
N ILE A 75 -10.07 -4.05 -11.19
CA ILE A 75 -10.22 -4.68 -12.50
C ILE A 75 -11.19 -5.86 -12.39
N LEU A 76 -10.98 -6.76 -11.42
CA LEU A 76 -11.86 -7.90 -11.19
C LEU A 76 -13.29 -7.48 -10.83
N CYS A 77 -13.45 -6.44 -10.03
CA CYS A 77 -14.75 -5.87 -9.68
C CYS A 77 -15.47 -5.29 -10.91
N THR A 78 -14.74 -4.60 -11.79
CA THR A 78 -15.28 -4.04 -13.03
C THR A 78 -15.69 -5.15 -14.00
N CYS A 79 -14.86 -6.21 -14.13
CA CYS A 79 -15.21 -7.40 -14.88
C CYS A 79 -16.45 -8.10 -14.32
N SER A 80 -16.56 -8.21 -12.98
CA SER A 80 -17.75 -8.77 -12.32
C SER A 80 -19.01 -7.99 -12.71
N MET A 81 -18.99 -6.66 -12.63
CA MET A 81 -20.13 -5.83 -13.04
C MET A 81 -20.53 -6.06 -14.51
N GLY A 82 -19.55 -6.18 -15.41
CA GLY A 82 -19.81 -6.47 -16.82
C GLY A 82 -20.40 -7.87 -17.08
N MET A 83 -20.19 -8.82 -16.17
CA MET A 83 -20.72 -10.19 -16.27
C MET A 83 -22.10 -10.38 -15.66
N ILE A 84 -22.60 -9.42 -14.87
CA ILE A 84 -23.94 -9.46 -14.24
C ILE A 84 -25.07 -9.83 -15.22
N PRO A 85 -25.18 -9.23 -16.43
CA PRO A 85 -26.29 -9.51 -17.33
C PRO A 85 -26.16 -10.83 -18.11
N PHE A 86 -24.97 -11.44 -18.16
CA PHE A 86 -24.71 -12.65 -18.94
C PHE A 86 -24.63 -13.91 -18.07
N TYR A 87 -23.81 -13.86 -17.01
CA TYR A 87 -23.49 -15.04 -16.19
C TYR A 87 -23.36 -14.64 -14.71
N ASN A 88 -24.47 -14.73 -13.96
CA ASN A 88 -24.53 -14.31 -12.55
C ASN A 88 -23.52 -15.04 -11.65
N ILE A 89 -23.32 -16.35 -11.87
CA ILE A 89 -22.35 -17.14 -11.11
C ILE A 89 -20.90 -16.68 -11.35
N VAL A 90 -20.56 -16.33 -12.58
CA VAL A 90 -19.23 -15.81 -12.94
C VAL A 90 -19.03 -14.42 -12.32
N ALA A 91 -20.07 -13.58 -12.32
CA ALA A 91 -20.04 -12.28 -11.65
C ALA A 91 -19.77 -12.42 -10.15
N TRP A 92 -20.38 -13.41 -9.48
CA TRP A 92 -20.13 -13.71 -8.06
C TRP A 92 -18.70 -14.17 -7.80
N ILE A 93 -18.14 -15.07 -8.62
CA ILE A 93 -16.76 -15.55 -8.45
C ILE A 93 -15.76 -14.41 -8.64
N LEU A 94 -15.94 -13.58 -9.66
CA LEU A 94 -15.08 -12.41 -9.91
C LEU A 94 -15.18 -11.39 -8.77
N PHE A 95 -16.39 -11.16 -8.24
CA PHE A 95 -16.60 -10.27 -7.10
C PHE A 95 -15.95 -10.80 -5.81
N ALA A 96 -16.08 -12.10 -5.52
CA ALA A 96 -15.40 -12.70 -4.37
C ALA A 96 -13.87 -12.61 -4.51
N SER A 97 -13.35 -12.84 -5.71
CA SER A 97 -11.92 -12.71 -6.01
C SER A 97 -11.43 -11.27 -5.84
N SER A 98 -12.19 -10.25 -6.29
CA SER A 98 -11.82 -8.86 -6.08
C SER A 98 -11.71 -8.52 -4.59
N LEU A 99 -12.68 -8.94 -3.78
CA LEU A 99 -12.64 -8.74 -2.33
C LEU A 99 -11.40 -9.38 -1.69
N LEU A 100 -10.98 -10.56 -2.15
CA LEU A 100 -9.76 -11.19 -1.66
C LEU A 100 -8.51 -10.34 -1.96
N PHE A 101 -8.38 -9.85 -3.20
CA PHE A 101 -7.28 -8.95 -3.57
C PHE A 101 -7.32 -7.63 -2.79
N MET A 102 -8.52 -7.12 -2.49
CA MET A 102 -8.69 -5.95 -1.62
C MET A 102 -8.15 -6.24 -0.23
N VAL A 103 -8.52 -7.35 0.40
CA VAL A 103 -8.00 -7.73 1.72
C VAL A 103 -6.47 -7.83 1.71
N ILE A 104 -5.88 -8.45 0.68
CA ILE A 104 -4.42 -8.53 0.52
C ILE A 104 -3.80 -7.12 0.44
N SER A 105 -4.40 -6.22 -0.34
CA SER A 105 -3.97 -4.81 -0.44
C SER A 105 -3.94 -4.13 0.93
N LEU A 106 -5.01 -4.27 1.73
CA LEU A 106 -5.09 -3.68 3.07
C LEU A 106 -4.08 -4.27 4.04
N ILE A 107 -3.87 -5.59 4.03
CA ILE A 107 -2.87 -6.25 4.89
C ILE A 107 -1.47 -5.73 4.59
N LEU A 108 -1.10 -5.61 3.31
CA LEU A 108 0.19 -5.06 2.92
C LEU A 108 0.37 -3.61 3.37
N ALA A 109 -0.67 -2.78 3.22
CA ALA A 109 -0.66 -1.41 3.72
C ALA A 109 -0.50 -1.36 5.25
N LEU A 110 -1.19 -2.24 5.97
CA LEU A 110 -1.11 -2.33 7.42
C LEU A 110 0.29 -2.72 7.89
N ILE A 111 0.91 -3.72 7.26
CA ILE A 111 2.31 -4.11 7.54
C ILE A 111 3.24 -2.91 7.35
N GLU A 112 3.05 -2.15 6.28
CA GLU A 112 3.90 -0.99 5.99
C GLU A 112 3.69 0.18 6.96
N ILE A 113 2.47 0.38 7.50
CA ILE A 113 2.21 1.31 8.64
C ILE A 113 3.06 0.94 9.84
N HIS A 114 3.03 -0.32 10.25
CA HIS A 114 3.77 -0.76 11.44
C HIS A 114 5.28 -0.60 11.24
N LEU A 115 5.79 -1.01 10.07
CA LEU A 115 7.21 -0.87 9.77
C LEU A 115 7.66 0.59 9.73
N SER A 116 6.77 1.49 9.29
CA SER A 116 7.05 2.93 9.27
C SER A 116 7.25 3.51 10.67
N VAL A 117 6.40 3.11 11.62
CA VAL A 117 6.50 3.57 13.01
C VAL A 117 7.79 3.04 13.66
N ILE A 118 8.11 1.77 13.45
CA ILE A 118 9.32 1.14 14.00
C ILE A 118 10.59 1.82 13.45
N ALA A 119 10.65 2.08 12.14
CA ALA A 119 11.80 2.72 11.52
C ALA A 119 12.05 4.14 12.09
N LEU A 120 10.97 4.92 12.27
CA LEU A 120 11.05 6.26 12.86
C LEU A 120 11.49 6.22 14.33
N ASP A 121 11.06 5.22 15.10
CA ASP A 121 11.45 5.07 16.50
C ASP A 121 12.95 4.76 16.64
N ILE A 122 13.48 3.89 15.76
CA ILE A 122 14.91 3.55 15.70
C ILE A 122 15.74 4.79 15.34
N GLU A 123 15.33 5.56 14.32
CA GLU A 123 15.99 6.80 13.92
C GLU A 123 16.04 7.80 15.09
N ARG A 124 14.89 8.06 15.72
CA ARG A 124 14.79 8.95 16.88
C ARG A 124 15.73 8.52 18.01
N ASN A 125 15.71 7.24 18.39
CA ASN A 125 16.53 6.73 19.49
C ASN A 125 18.03 6.78 19.16
N SER A 126 18.42 6.61 17.88
CA SER A 126 19.81 6.72 17.46
C SER A 126 20.36 8.15 17.63
N ILE A 127 19.56 9.17 17.27
CA ILE A 127 19.93 10.58 17.43
C ILE A 127 20.03 10.95 18.92
N LEU A 128 19.03 10.57 19.72
CA LEU A 128 19.00 10.89 21.15
C LEU A 128 20.17 10.27 21.93
N ASN A 129 20.52 9.01 21.64
CA ASN A 129 21.65 8.35 22.28
C ASN A 129 23.02 8.86 21.79
N SER A 130 23.10 9.45 20.58
CA SER A 130 24.33 10.05 20.08
C SER A 130 24.70 11.37 20.78
N GLY A 131 23.71 12.09 21.35
CA GLY A 131 23.93 13.33 22.10
C GLY A 131 24.24 13.16 23.59
N SER A 132 24.29 11.92 24.10
CA SER A 132 24.58 11.61 25.52
C SER A 132 26.02 11.13 25.77
N LYS A 133 26.92 11.25 24.80
CA LYS A 133 28.36 11.03 24.94
C LYS A 133 29.13 12.29 24.63
#